data_AF-A0A0B2ULX9-F1
#
_entry.id   AF-A0A0B2ULX9-F1
#
_cell.length_a   1.000
_cell.length_b   1.000
_cell.length_c   1.000
_cell.angle_alpha   90.00
_cell.angle_beta   90.00
_cell.angle_gamma   90.00
#
_symmetry.space_group_name_H-M   'P 1'
#
loop_
_entity.id
_entity.type
_entity.pdbx_description
1 polymer ?
#
loop_
_entity_poly.entity_id
_entity_poly.type
_entity_poly.pdbx_seq_one_letter_code
_entity_poly.pdbx_strand_id
1 'polypeptide(L)'
;MITSNGRDGSKMILYDSLHTTEAENLKEACMNVIEKKESESGMSLSCIFEQFRQICCCMDSFEMDMAVNESLLSLMQHLERNASGVEGLFINTRSSESMNSCVSLLEFNEKIDYEKIDVLDLAMAFRVYVEKNLKAIIPVKVRQSVIEAYKSNDEERKKVIISRIPFVLNDSHRIFLKSLKRVFQSMQDGVEDVQRKMDEVYEVFGPLVVRKSEDMFDTSTSVLKQILVDLMNANFDELPKSFFSAANGIQNGS
;
A
#
# COMPACT_ATOMS: atom_id res chain seq x y z
N MET A 1 -16.76 -31.90 30.58
CA MET A 1 -16.19 -32.23 29.25
C MET A 1 -17.21 -31.84 28.20
N ILE A 2 -16.90 -30.81 27.41
CA ILE A 2 -17.10 -30.69 25.95
C ILE A 2 -16.41 -29.35 25.63
N THR A 3 -15.19 -29.45 25.13
CA THR A 3 -14.40 -28.36 24.58
C THR A 3 -14.79 -28.23 23.11
N SER A 4 -15.56 -27.21 22.75
CA SER A 4 -15.81 -26.87 21.35
C SER A 4 -14.64 -26.04 20.82
N ASN A 5 -13.59 -26.75 20.37
CA ASN A 5 -12.61 -26.20 19.45
C ASN A 5 -13.23 -26.14 18.06
N GLY A 6 -13.56 -24.93 17.61
CA GLY A 6 -13.94 -24.64 16.23
C GLY A 6 -13.19 -23.40 15.75
N ARG A 7 -11.86 -23.49 15.64
CA ARG A 7 -11.06 -22.52 14.88
C ARG A 7 -11.35 -22.78 13.41
N ASP A 8 -12.31 -22.05 12.85
CA ASP A 8 -12.43 -21.91 11.40
C ASP A 8 -11.24 -21.06 10.94
N GLY A 9 -10.12 -21.73 10.64
CA GLY A 9 -8.97 -21.10 10.01
C GLY A 9 -9.40 -20.68 8.61
N SER A 10 -9.78 -19.40 8.47
CA SER A 10 -10.17 -18.83 7.18
C SER A 10 -9.12 -19.17 6.14
N LYS A 11 -9.47 -20.02 5.16
CA LYS A 11 -8.57 -20.40 4.08
C LYS A 11 -8.10 -19.13 3.36
N MET A 12 -6.79 -18.98 3.20
CA MET A 12 -6.17 -17.85 2.51
C MET A 12 -5.79 -18.25 1.08
N ILE A 13 -5.77 -17.27 0.16
CA ILE A 13 -5.38 -17.44 -1.24
C ILE A 13 -4.24 -16.46 -1.53
N LEU A 14 -3.18 -16.92 -2.19
CA LEU A 14 -2.09 -16.07 -2.63
C LEU A 14 -2.55 -15.20 -3.81
N TYR A 15 -2.45 -13.88 -3.68
CA TYR A 15 -2.85 -12.95 -4.74
C TYR A 15 -2.06 -13.19 -6.04
N ASP A 16 -0.75 -13.43 -5.93
CA ASP A 16 0.11 -13.68 -7.08
C ASP A 16 -0.21 -15.01 -7.81
N SER A 17 -1.10 -15.85 -7.27
CA SER A 17 -1.61 -17.05 -7.94
C SER A 17 -2.85 -16.80 -8.79
N LEU A 18 -3.46 -15.61 -8.71
CA LEU A 18 -4.67 -15.27 -9.44
C LEU A 18 -4.36 -15.01 -10.92
N HIS A 19 -5.27 -15.44 -11.79
CA HIS A 19 -5.27 -15.02 -13.19
C HIS A 19 -5.69 -13.55 -13.33
N THR A 20 -5.31 -12.90 -14.42
CA THR A 20 -5.61 -11.47 -14.66
C THR A 20 -7.09 -11.13 -14.47
N THR A 21 -8.00 -11.95 -14.99
CA THR A 21 -9.45 -11.74 -14.82
C THR A 21 -9.90 -11.83 -13.37
N GLU A 22 -9.34 -12.77 -12.61
CA GLU A 22 -9.68 -12.94 -11.19
C GLU A 22 -9.17 -11.77 -10.34
N ALA A 23 -7.97 -11.27 -10.65
CA ALA A 23 -7.38 -10.11 -10.01
C ALA A 23 -8.18 -8.83 -10.28
N GLU A 24 -8.65 -8.63 -11.52
CA GLU A 24 -9.50 -7.48 -11.87
C GLU A 24 -10.88 -7.56 -11.20
N ASN A 25 -11.52 -8.74 -11.19
CA ASN A 25 -12.77 -8.95 -10.46
C ASN A 25 -12.62 -8.63 -8.96
N LEU A 26 -11.51 -9.08 -8.35
CA LEU A 26 -11.19 -8.79 -6.95
C LEU A 26 -11.00 -7.30 -6.73
N LYS A 27 -10.24 -6.63 -7.58
CA LYS A 27 -10.01 -5.18 -7.53
C LYS A 27 -11.33 -4.42 -7.59
N GLU A 28 -12.21 -4.75 -8.53
CA GLU A 28 -13.53 -4.13 -8.64
C GLU A 28 -14.39 -4.37 -7.39
N ALA A 29 -14.46 -5.62 -6.92
CA ALA A 29 -15.22 -5.96 -5.71
C ALA A 29 -14.69 -5.21 -4.47
N CYS A 30 -13.37 -5.10 -4.32
CA CYS A 30 -12.75 -4.33 -3.25
C CYS A 30 -13.07 -2.84 -3.38
N MET A 31 -12.99 -2.27 -4.59
CA MET A 31 -13.36 -0.87 -4.84
C MET A 31 -14.82 -0.58 -4.50
N ASN A 32 -15.76 -1.44 -4.91
CA ASN A 32 -17.18 -1.27 -4.59
C ASN A 32 -17.44 -1.26 -3.07
N VAL A 33 -16.76 -2.13 -2.32
CA VAL A 33 -16.83 -2.11 -0.86
C VAL A 33 -16.19 -0.84 -0.27
N ILE A 34 -15.08 -0.36 -0.82
CA ILE A 34 -14.41 0.87 -0.38
C ILE A 34 -15.22 2.14 -0.72
N GLU A 35 -16.04 2.12 -1.76
CA GLU A 35 -16.88 3.27 -2.12
C GLU A 35 -18.27 3.25 -1.43
N LYS A 36 -18.59 2.19 -0.67
CA LYS A 36 -19.95 1.95 -0.11
C LYS A 36 -21.04 2.04 -1.20
N LYS A 37 -20.77 1.55 -2.42
CA LYS A 37 -21.83 1.32 -3.40
C LYS A 37 -22.65 0.13 -2.91
N GLU A 38 -23.65 0.39 -2.08
CA GLU A 38 -24.67 -0.61 -1.77
C GLU A 38 -25.32 -1.05 -3.08
N SER A 39 -25.49 -2.36 -3.23
CA SER A 39 -26.29 -2.95 -4.30
C SER A 39 -27.75 -2.59 -4.04
N GLU A 40 -28.16 -1.38 -4.43
CA GLU A 40 -29.55 -1.07 -4.71
C GLU A 40 -29.98 -1.82 -5.98
N SER A 41 -30.17 -3.13 -5.84
CA SER A 41 -31.08 -3.98 -6.60
C SER A 41 -30.63 -5.44 -6.47
N GLY A 42 -31.58 -6.33 -6.20
CA GLY A 42 -31.42 -7.76 -6.42
C GLY A 42 -31.32 -8.09 -7.90
N MET A 43 -30.32 -7.53 -8.60
CA MET A 43 -29.92 -7.98 -9.91
C MET A 43 -28.79 -8.99 -9.77
N SER A 44 -29.03 -10.18 -10.33
CA SER A 44 -28.04 -11.24 -10.45
C SER A 44 -26.72 -10.69 -11.01
N LEU A 45 -25.62 -10.97 -10.31
CA LEU A 45 -24.24 -10.66 -10.74
C LEU A 45 -23.94 -11.14 -12.16
N SER A 46 -24.67 -12.14 -12.67
CA SER A 46 -24.56 -12.61 -14.05
C SER A 46 -24.97 -11.59 -15.13
N CYS A 47 -25.80 -10.59 -14.80
CA CYS A 47 -26.25 -9.58 -15.78
C CYS A 47 -25.27 -8.40 -15.89
N ILE A 48 -24.46 -8.16 -14.86
CA ILE A 48 -23.43 -7.10 -14.86
C ILE A 48 -22.25 -7.54 -15.75
N PHE A 49 -21.83 -8.80 -15.68
CA PHE A 49 -20.71 -9.32 -16.47
C PHE A 49 -20.92 -9.24 -17.99
N GLU A 50 -22.15 -9.27 -18.50
CA GLU A 50 -22.41 -9.12 -19.94
C GLU A 50 -22.51 -7.66 -20.42
N GLN A 51 -22.90 -6.71 -19.56
CA GLN A 51 -22.93 -5.28 -19.93
C GLN A 51 -21.56 -4.61 -19.85
N PHE A 52 -20.66 -5.05 -18.97
CA PHE A 52 -19.34 -4.45 -18.82
C PHE A 52 -18.31 -4.90 -19.86
N ARG A 53 -18.57 -5.97 -20.62
CA ARG A 53 -17.71 -6.39 -21.73
C ARG A 53 -17.72 -5.40 -22.91
N GLN A 54 -18.62 -4.40 -22.90
CA GLN A 54 -18.76 -3.37 -23.94
C GLN A 54 -18.48 -1.93 -23.47
N ILE A 55 -18.06 -1.71 -22.22
CA ILE A 55 -17.61 -0.40 -21.71
C ILE A 55 -16.12 -0.47 -21.36
N CYS A 56 -15.34 -1.13 -22.22
CA CYS A 56 -13.89 -1.10 -22.19
C CYS A 56 -13.40 -0.07 -23.20
N CYS A 57 -13.75 1.20 -23.00
CA CYS A 57 -13.15 2.38 -23.63
C CYS A 57 -13.82 3.63 -23.06
N CYS A 58 -13.03 4.47 -22.39
CA CYS A 58 -13.30 5.88 -22.06
C CYS A 58 -13.78 6.22 -20.63
N MET A 59 -12.88 6.96 -19.97
CA MET A 59 -13.15 8.10 -19.08
C MET A 59 -13.41 7.81 -17.59
N ASP A 60 -12.34 7.54 -16.87
CA ASP A 60 -11.74 8.63 -16.08
C ASP A 60 -10.31 8.81 -16.60
N SER A 61 -9.87 10.05 -16.75
CA SER A 61 -8.51 10.42 -17.16
C SER A 61 -7.50 9.75 -16.23
N PHE A 62 -6.93 8.64 -16.69
CA PHE A 62 -5.79 7.98 -16.07
C PHE A 62 -4.72 9.03 -15.83
N GLU A 63 -4.46 9.37 -14.56
CA GLU A 63 -3.08 9.62 -14.18
C GLU A 63 -2.32 8.41 -14.73
N MET A 64 -1.53 8.58 -15.79
CA MET A 64 -0.78 7.46 -16.35
C MET A 64 -0.04 6.80 -15.19
N ASP A 65 -0.47 5.58 -14.87
CA ASP A 65 0.03 4.72 -13.80
C ASP A 65 1.48 4.46 -14.14
N MET A 66 2.36 5.39 -13.76
CA MET A 66 3.78 5.25 -14.01
C MET A 66 4.27 4.17 -13.07
N ALA A 67 4.70 3.06 -13.65
CA ALA A 67 5.28 1.97 -12.89
C ALA A 67 6.38 2.50 -11.98
N VAL A 68 6.42 1.95 -10.77
CA VAL A 68 7.49 2.27 -9.82
C VAL A 68 8.83 1.89 -10.43
N ASN A 69 9.74 2.86 -10.41
CA ASN A 69 11.09 2.79 -10.93
C ASN A 69 11.88 1.57 -10.37
N GLU A 70 12.56 0.83 -11.24
CA GLU A 70 13.30 -0.38 -10.85
C GLU A 70 14.52 -0.08 -9.98
N SER A 71 15.20 1.05 -10.24
CA SER A 71 16.29 1.53 -9.37
C SER A 71 15.74 1.90 -7.99
N LEU A 72 14.52 2.44 -7.88
CA LEU A 72 13.90 2.66 -6.57
C LEU A 72 13.67 1.35 -5.82
N LEU A 73 13.15 0.31 -6.50
CA LEU A 73 12.95 -1.00 -5.87
C LEU A 73 14.29 -1.65 -5.47
N SER A 74 15.32 -1.50 -6.28
CA SER A 74 16.67 -2.00 -5.99
C SER A 74 17.29 -1.30 -4.78
N LEU A 75 17.10 0.03 -4.67
CA LEU A 75 17.48 0.80 -3.50
C LEU A 75 16.76 0.30 -2.24
N MET A 76 15.45 0.05 -2.32
CA MET A 76 14.68 -0.46 -1.18
C MET A 76 15.17 -1.83 -0.73
N GLN A 77 15.51 -2.74 -1.65
CA GLN A 77 16.12 -4.03 -1.31
C GLN A 77 17.48 -3.88 -0.64
N HIS A 78 18.29 -2.91 -1.08
CA HIS A 78 19.58 -2.63 -0.43
C HIS A 78 19.38 -2.04 0.97
N LEU A 79 18.41 -1.13 1.16
CA LEU A 79 18.03 -0.61 2.47
C LEU A 79 17.50 -1.72 3.39
N GLU A 80 16.66 -2.63 2.90
CA GLU A 80 16.13 -3.77 3.66
C GLU A 80 17.24 -4.62 4.29
N ARG A 81 18.35 -4.82 3.56
CA ARG A 81 19.50 -5.62 4.02
C ARG A 81 20.42 -4.88 4.99
N ASN A 82 20.42 -3.55 4.95
CA ASN A 82 21.40 -2.71 5.65
C ASN A 82 20.77 -1.77 6.69
N ALA A 83 19.46 -1.79 6.89
CA ALA A 83 18.75 -0.90 7.81
C ALA A 83 18.89 -1.30 9.29
N SER A 84 19.15 -2.57 9.59
CA SER A 84 19.21 -3.06 10.98
C SER A 84 20.34 -2.38 11.76
N GLY A 85 20.03 -1.94 12.98
CA GLY A 85 20.99 -1.26 13.86
C GLY A 85 21.38 0.17 13.43
N VAL A 86 20.86 0.70 12.33
CA VAL A 86 21.24 2.03 11.81
C VAL A 86 20.37 3.12 12.44
N GLU A 87 21.00 4.01 13.22
CA GLU A 87 20.31 5.12 13.85
C GLU A 87 20.10 6.31 12.91
N GLY A 88 18.90 6.91 12.96
CA GLY A 88 18.55 8.11 12.19
C GLY A 88 18.19 7.85 10.73
N LEU A 89 17.98 6.60 10.32
CA LEU A 89 17.50 6.26 8.98
C LEU A 89 16.19 7.00 8.67
N PHE A 90 16.12 7.65 7.51
CA PHE A 90 15.01 8.52 7.04
C PHE A 90 14.73 9.81 7.83
N ILE A 91 15.21 9.91 9.08
CA ILE A 91 15.00 11.07 9.95
C ILE A 91 16.11 12.12 9.77
N ASN A 92 17.35 11.67 9.61
CA ASN A 92 18.50 12.55 9.48
C ASN A 92 18.39 13.43 8.21
N THR A 93 18.37 14.75 8.36
CA THR A 93 18.21 15.70 7.25
C THR A 93 19.53 16.17 6.65
N ARG A 94 20.61 15.41 6.81
CA ARG A 94 21.90 15.75 6.22
C ARG A 94 21.82 15.76 4.69
N SER A 95 22.46 16.75 4.09
CA SER A 95 22.62 16.85 2.64
C SER A 95 24.06 16.53 2.27
N SER A 96 24.25 15.60 1.33
CA SER A 96 25.55 15.25 0.77
C SER A 96 25.50 15.24 -0.76
N GLU A 97 26.66 15.37 -1.41
CA GLU A 97 26.78 15.22 -2.86
C GLU A 97 26.34 13.83 -3.33
N SER A 98 26.68 12.79 -2.55
CA SER A 98 26.28 11.41 -2.82
C SER A 98 24.77 11.23 -2.78
N MET A 99 24.09 11.84 -1.80
CA MET A 99 22.63 11.83 -1.71
C MET A 99 21.99 12.52 -2.92
N ASN A 100 22.44 13.73 -3.26
CA ASN A 100 21.90 14.47 -4.41
C ASN A 100 22.13 13.74 -5.74
N SER A 101 23.32 13.18 -5.93
CA SER A 101 23.64 12.36 -7.09
C SER A 101 22.73 11.13 -7.17
N CYS A 102 22.51 10.43 -6.05
CA CYS A 102 21.60 9.29 -6.00
C CYS A 102 20.16 9.68 -6.37
N VAL A 103 19.65 10.82 -5.91
CA VAL A 103 18.30 11.31 -6.29
C VAL A 103 18.20 11.49 -7.80
N SER A 104 19.18 12.15 -8.43
CA SER A 104 19.18 12.33 -9.88
C SER A 104 19.23 11.00 -10.64
N LEU A 105 20.05 10.04 -10.19
CA LEU A 105 20.12 8.71 -10.82
C LEU A 105 18.78 7.95 -10.68
N LEU A 106 18.09 8.09 -9.55
CA LEU A 106 16.74 7.55 -9.38
C LEU A 106 15.74 8.21 -10.33
N GLU A 107 15.80 9.53 -10.53
CA GLU A 107 14.91 10.25 -11.48
C GLU A 107 15.05 9.73 -12.91
N PHE A 108 16.26 9.38 -13.33
CA PHE A 108 16.53 8.85 -14.67
C PHE A 108 16.42 7.31 -14.76
N ASN A 109 16.05 6.61 -13.68
CA ASN A 109 16.02 5.13 -13.62
C ASN A 109 17.36 4.49 -14.04
N GLU A 110 18.47 5.11 -13.64
CA GLU A 110 19.80 4.61 -13.96
C GLU A 110 20.27 3.57 -12.95
N LYS A 111 21.21 2.71 -13.36
CA LYS A 111 21.82 1.72 -12.49
C LYS A 111 22.72 2.40 -11.46
N ILE A 112 22.51 2.10 -10.17
CA ILE A 112 23.27 2.69 -9.06
C ILE A 112 24.05 1.57 -8.34
N ASP A 113 25.28 1.87 -7.96
CA ASP A 113 26.11 1.00 -7.13
C ASP A 113 25.94 1.39 -5.65
N TYR A 114 24.87 0.87 -5.04
CA TYR A 114 24.46 1.25 -3.68
C TYR A 114 25.51 0.93 -2.61
N GLU A 115 26.34 -0.09 -2.82
CA GLU A 115 27.40 -0.51 -1.89
C GLU A 115 28.48 0.58 -1.66
N LYS A 116 28.55 1.58 -2.55
CA LYS A 116 29.52 2.69 -2.47
C LYS A 116 28.95 3.94 -1.80
N ILE A 117 27.69 3.95 -1.43
CA ILE A 117 27.00 5.11 -0.87
C ILE A 117 26.63 4.79 0.57
N ASP A 118 26.85 5.75 1.47
CA ASP A 118 26.47 5.57 2.87
C ASP A 118 24.95 5.35 3.01
N VAL A 119 24.56 4.39 3.85
CA VAL A 119 23.16 3.97 4.01
C VAL A 119 22.23 5.11 4.44
N LEU A 120 22.72 6.08 5.22
CA LEU A 120 21.93 7.23 5.64
C LEU A 120 21.73 8.23 4.47
N ASP A 121 22.70 8.33 3.55
CA ASP A 121 22.54 9.12 2.33
C ASP A 121 21.56 8.46 1.37
N LEU A 122 21.61 7.13 1.26
CA LEU A 122 20.65 6.33 0.50
C LEU A 122 19.22 6.48 1.05
N ALA A 123 19.05 6.41 2.37
CA ALA A 123 17.76 6.60 3.02
C ALA A 123 17.21 8.01 2.78
N MET A 124 18.07 9.04 2.83
CA MET A 124 17.64 10.39 2.48
C MET A 124 17.31 10.54 1.01
N ALA A 125 18.11 9.97 0.10
CA ALA A 125 17.83 10.00 -1.33
C ALA A 125 16.47 9.35 -1.63
N PHE A 126 16.17 8.20 -1.00
CA PHE A 126 14.86 7.56 -1.06
C PHE A 126 13.74 8.51 -0.63
N ARG A 127 13.88 9.14 0.54
CA ARG A 127 12.87 10.08 1.06
C ARG A 127 12.63 11.26 0.11
N VAL A 128 13.70 11.92 -0.36
CA VAL A 128 13.59 13.06 -1.30
C VAL A 128 12.93 12.62 -2.60
N TYR A 129 13.30 11.45 -3.12
CA TYR A 129 12.72 10.92 -4.34
C TYR A 129 11.21 10.66 -4.17
N VAL A 130 10.80 10.00 -3.08
CA VAL A 130 9.39 9.73 -2.78
C VAL A 130 8.59 11.02 -2.65
N GLU A 131 9.17 12.03 -2.01
CA GLU A 131 8.53 13.34 -1.84
C GLU A 131 8.33 14.09 -3.16
N LYS A 132 9.34 14.10 -4.04
CA LYS A 132 9.33 14.93 -5.26
C LYS A 132 8.79 14.23 -6.49
N ASN A 133 9.05 12.94 -6.65
CA ASN A 133 8.90 12.23 -7.93
C ASN A 133 7.84 11.14 -7.90
N LEU A 134 7.59 10.53 -6.75
CA LEU A 134 6.55 9.51 -6.67
C LEU A 134 5.19 10.17 -6.80
N LYS A 135 4.30 9.63 -7.63
CA LYS A 135 2.89 10.03 -7.64
C LYS A 135 2.15 9.39 -6.47
N ALA A 136 0.91 9.77 -6.27
CA ALA A 136 0.11 9.16 -5.21
C ALA A 136 -0.13 7.66 -5.52
N ILE A 137 0.30 6.80 -4.61
CA ILE A 137 0.32 5.35 -4.80
C ILE A 137 -1.08 4.74 -4.62
N ILE A 138 -1.81 5.26 -3.63
CA ILE A 138 -3.16 4.83 -3.29
C ILE A 138 -4.15 5.63 -4.16
N PRO A 139 -5.10 5.01 -4.88
CA PRO A 139 -6.06 5.74 -5.72
C PRO A 139 -6.86 6.81 -4.94
N VAL A 140 -7.17 7.94 -5.58
CA VAL A 140 -7.85 9.10 -4.96
C VAL A 140 -9.08 8.70 -4.15
N LYS A 141 -10.00 7.92 -4.75
CA LYS A 141 -11.25 7.49 -4.11
C LYS A 141 -11.00 6.66 -2.84
N VAL A 142 -9.97 5.80 -2.89
CA VAL A 142 -9.55 4.97 -1.76
C VAL A 142 -8.95 5.84 -0.65
N ARG A 143 -8.10 6.83 -1.01
CA ARG A 143 -7.55 7.81 -0.06
C ARG A 143 -8.64 8.58 0.67
N GLN A 144 -9.62 9.10 -0.08
CA GLN A 144 -10.74 9.84 0.50
C GLN A 144 -11.52 8.95 1.49
N SER A 145 -11.91 7.75 1.07
CA SER A 145 -12.68 6.83 1.91
C SER A 145 -11.92 6.39 3.17
N VAL A 146 -10.62 6.12 3.08
CA VAL A 146 -9.83 5.74 4.26
C VAL A 146 -9.65 6.94 5.19
N ILE A 147 -9.34 8.12 4.67
CA ILE A 147 -9.19 9.34 5.50
C ILE A 147 -10.49 9.65 6.23
N GLU A 148 -11.64 9.59 5.55
CA GLU A 148 -12.95 9.79 6.16
C GLU A 148 -13.22 8.80 7.30
N ALA A 149 -12.92 7.51 7.10
CA ALA A 149 -13.09 6.49 8.13
C ALA A 149 -12.24 6.75 9.39
N TYR A 150 -11.03 7.30 9.21
CA TYR A 150 -10.19 7.70 10.35
C TYR A 150 -10.69 8.96 11.02
N LYS A 151 -11.12 9.97 10.26
CA LYS A 151 -11.68 11.21 10.80
C LYS A 151 -12.98 10.99 11.56
N SER A 152 -13.83 10.07 11.11
CA SER A 152 -15.10 9.71 11.77
C SER A 152 -14.95 8.69 12.90
N ASN A 153 -13.74 8.14 13.09
CA ASN A 153 -13.46 7.08 14.05
C ASN A 153 -14.31 5.81 13.87
N ASP A 154 -14.61 5.45 12.62
CA ASP A 154 -15.40 4.26 12.26
C ASP A 154 -14.48 3.02 12.20
N GLU A 155 -14.27 2.35 13.34
CA GLU A 155 -13.33 1.22 13.47
C GLU A 155 -13.61 0.06 12.50
N GLU A 156 -14.88 -0.29 12.31
CA GLU A 156 -15.26 -1.34 11.35
C GLU A 156 -14.89 -0.92 9.93
N ARG A 157 -15.13 0.34 9.58
CA ARG A 157 -14.78 0.86 8.26
C ARG A 157 -13.29 0.92 8.04
N LYS A 158 -12.50 1.35 9.03
CA LYS A 158 -11.02 1.35 8.98
C LYS A 158 -10.51 -0.05 8.64
N LYS A 159 -10.92 -1.06 9.41
CA LYS A 159 -10.52 -2.47 9.21
C LYS A 159 -10.92 -3.00 7.82
N VAL A 160 -12.14 -2.69 7.38
CA VAL A 160 -12.66 -3.09 6.07
C VAL A 160 -11.87 -2.48 4.92
N ILE A 161 -11.55 -1.18 4.97
CA ILE A 161 -10.82 -0.50 3.91
C ILE A 161 -9.35 -0.96 3.91
N ILE A 162 -8.65 -0.91 5.05
CA ILE A 162 -7.22 -1.24 5.17
C ILE A 162 -6.92 -2.63 4.59
N SER A 163 -7.74 -3.63 4.92
CA SER A 163 -7.57 -5.01 4.41
C SER A 163 -7.81 -5.17 2.91
N ARG A 164 -8.40 -4.17 2.24
CA ARG A 164 -8.70 -4.19 0.80
C ARG A 164 -7.77 -3.32 -0.03
N ILE A 165 -7.10 -2.33 0.59
CA ILE A 165 -6.14 -1.46 -0.11
C ILE A 165 -5.15 -2.28 -0.95
N PRO A 166 -4.46 -3.32 -0.44
CA PRO A 166 -3.47 -4.05 -1.23
C PRO A 166 -3.97 -4.60 -2.56
N PHE A 167 -5.26 -4.91 -2.65
CA PHE A 167 -5.89 -5.58 -3.79
C PHE A 167 -6.57 -4.62 -4.78
N VAL A 168 -6.57 -3.31 -4.48
CA VAL A 168 -7.03 -2.28 -5.43
C VAL A 168 -5.89 -1.50 -6.09
N LEU A 169 -4.66 -1.70 -5.60
CA LEU A 169 -3.45 -1.13 -6.19
C LEU A 169 -3.08 -1.87 -7.47
N ASN A 170 -2.39 -1.17 -8.38
CA ASN A 170 -1.64 -1.84 -9.43
C ASN A 170 -0.45 -2.62 -8.83
N ASP A 171 0.09 -3.58 -9.59
CA ASP A 171 1.16 -4.45 -9.12
C ASP A 171 2.40 -3.67 -8.66
N SER A 172 2.81 -2.64 -9.41
CA SER A 172 4.00 -1.85 -9.08
C SER A 172 3.85 -1.10 -7.74
N HIS A 173 2.67 -0.55 -7.48
CA HIS A 173 2.32 0.13 -6.25
C HIS A 173 2.22 -0.86 -5.08
N ARG A 174 1.65 -2.06 -5.31
CA ARG A 174 1.62 -3.14 -4.30
C ARG A 174 3.03 -3.57 -3.92
N ILE A 175 3.89 -3.81 -4.91
CA ILE A 175 5.29 -4.19 -4.72
C ILE A 175 6.07 -3.11 -3.96
N PHE A 176 5.86 -1.83 -4.29
CA PHE A 176 6.47 -0.74 -3.54
C PHE A 176 6.07 -0.76 -2.07
N LEU A 177 4.78 -0.82 -1.74
CA LEU A 177 4.34 -0.82 -0.33
C LEU A 177 4.80 -2.06 0.41
N LYS A 178 4.82 -3.22 -0.25
CA LYS A 178 5.38 -4.47 0.30
C LYS A 178 6.88 -4.33 0.58
N SER A 179 7.62 -3.68 -0.31
CA SER A 179 9.06 -3.41 -0.11
C SER A 179 9.28 -2.40 1.01
N LEU A 180 8.44 -1.37 1.11
CA LEU A 180 8.50 -0.37 2.18
C LEU A 180 8.24 -1.01 3.54
N LYS A 181 7.24 -1.89 3.62
CA LYS A 181 6.95 -2.70 4.81
C LYS A 181 8.17 -3.49 5.25
N ARG A 182 8.87 -4.17 4.34
CA ARG A 182 10.08 -4.94 4.66
C ARG A 182 11.22 -4.06 5.18
N VAL A 183 11.46 -2.92 4.53
CA VAL A 183 12.46 -1.96 5.02
C VAL A 183 12.15 -1.52 6.44
N PHE A 184 10.89 -1.14 6.72
CA PHE A 184 10.46 -0.75 8.07
C PHE A 184 10.55 -1.87 9.09
N GLN A 185 10.33 -3.12 8.69
CA GLN A 185 10.52 -4.29 9.55
C GLN A 185 12.00 -4.50 9.89
N SER A 186 12.90 -4.41 8.90
CA SER A 186 14.35 -4.53 9.13
C SER A 186 14.91 -3.46 10.07
N MET A 187 14.29 -2.28 10.12
CA MET A 187 14.68 -1.21 11.06
C MET A 187 14.36 -1.54 12.52
N GLN A 188 13.41 -2.45 12.77
CA GLN A 188 13.00 -2.82 14.13
C GLN A 188 14.00 -3.78 14.78
N ASP A 189 14.83 -4.43 13.98
CA ASP A 189 15.83 -5.38 14.46
C ASP A 189 17.08 -4.68 15.00
N GLY A 190 17.47 -5.01 16.23
CA GLY A 190 18.77 -4.63 16.80
C GLY A 190 18.88 -3.19 17.32
N VAL A 191 17.76 -2.52 17.58
CA VAL A 191 17.75 -1.12 18.02
C VAL A 191 17.06 -0.95 19.37
N GLU A 192 17.62 -0.12 20.26
CA GLU A 192 16.94 0.33 21.48
C GLU A 192 15.86 1.38 21.18
N ASP A 193 14.73 1.34 21.90
CA ASP A 193 13.58 2.25 21.73
C ASP A 193 12.96 2.22 20.31
N VAL A 194 12.73 1.00 19.80
CA VAL A 194 12.10 0.73 18.50
C VAL A 194 10.79 1.51 18.32
N GLN A 195 9.96 1.56 19.37
CA GLN A 195 8.65 2.18 19.29
C GLN A 195 8.75 3.66 18.94
N ARG A 196 9.60 4.42 19.63
CA ARG A 196 9.80 5.84 19.34
C ARG A 196 10.40 6.06 17.96
N LYS A 197 11.40 5.27 17.57
CA LYS A 197 12.06 5.40 16.26
C LYS A 197 11.09 5.16 15.10
N MET A 198 10.27 4.12 15.20
CA MET A 198 9.26 3.85 14.18
C MET A 198 8.16 4.91 14.19
N ASP A 199 7.82 5.48 15.35
CA ASP A 199 6.84 6.57 15.46
C ASP A 199 7.23 7.78 14.60
N GLU A 200 8.50 8.18 14.67
CA GLU A 200 9.09 9.27 13.87
C GLU A 200 9.11 8.92 12.37
N VAL A 201 9.45 7.67 12.02
CA VAL A 201 9.44 7.20 10.63
C VAL A 201 8.02 7.27 10.04
N TYR A 202 7.01 6.79 10.78
CA TYR A 202 5.63 6.85 10.33
C TYR A 202 5.10 8.28 10.25
N GLU A 203 5.57 9.18 11.11
CA GLU A 203 5.23 10.61 11.04
C GLU A 203 5.76 11.26 9.75
N VAL A 204 6.97 10.89 9.32
CA VAL A 204 7.56 11.33 8.05
C VAL A 204 6.83 10.71 6.86
N PHE A 205 6.62 9.39 6.85
CA PHE A 205 6.12 8.69 5.67
C PHE A 205 4.59 8.71 5.52
N GLY A 206 3.83 8.91 6.59
CA GLY A 206 2.37 8.98 6.53
C GLY A 206 1.89 9.97 5.46
N PRO A 207 2.32 11.24 5.52
CA PRO A 207 2.01 12.24 4.50
C PRO A 207 2.55 11.92 3.10
N LEU A 208 3.72 11.27 3.01
CA LEU A 208 4.38 10.98 1.72
C LEU A 208 3.69 9.85 0.95
N VAL A 209 3.25 8.81 1.66
CA VAL A 209 2.68 7.59 1.09
C VAL A 209 1.18 7.69 0.94
N VAL A 210 0.47 8.10 2.01
CA VAL A 210 -0.99 8.19 1.98
C VAL A 210 -1.38 9.37 1.10
N ARG A 211 -0.74 10.52 1.29
CA ARG A 211 -1.05 11.82 0.68
C ARG A 211 -2.47 12.30 0.97
N LYS A 212 -2.60 13.60 1.24
CA LYS A 212 -3.92 14.22 1.35
C LYS A 212 -4.54 14.32 -0.03
N SER A 213 -5.85 14.13 -0.13
CA SER A 213 -6.61 14.52 -1.31
C SER A 213 -6.78 16.04 -1.35
N GLU A 214 -6.94 16.61 -2.54
CA GLU A 214 -7.04 18.06 -2.76
C GLU A 214 -8.20 18.70 -2.01
N ASP A 215 -9.20 17.94 -1.59
CA ASP A 215 -10.38 18.38 -0.84
C ASP A 215 -10.25 18.19 0.68
N MET A 216 -9.16 17.60 1.17
CA MET A 216 -8.99 17.15 2.55
C MET A 216 -7.81 17.81 3.28
N PHE A 217 -7.63 19.13 3.06
CA PHE A 217 -6.52 19.92 3.62
C PHE A 217 -6.42 19.88 5.15
N ASP A 218 -7.56 19.74 5.83
CA ASP A 218 -7.70 19.71 7.29
C ASP A 218 -7.21 18.39 7.92
N THR A 219 -6.89 17.38 7.11
CA THR A 219 -6.40 16.08 7.61
C THR A 219 -5.06 16.27 8.32
N SER A 220 -4.99 15.85 9.58
CA SER A 220 -3.77 15.96 10.38
C SER A 220 -2.73 14.90 9.99
N THR A 221 -1.45 15.20 10.21
CA THR A 221 -0.35 14.24 10.03
C THR A 221 -0.57 12.98 10.87
N SER A 222 -1.15 13.11 12.07
CA SER A 222 -1.47 11.98 12.94
C SER A 222 -2.43 10.98 12.29
N VAL A 223 -3.45 11.45 11.56
CA VAL A 223 -4.37 10.56 10.82
C VAL A 223 -3.63 9.81 9.71
N LEU A 224 -2.82 10.52 8.91
CA LEU A 224 -2.06 9.90 7.82
C LEU A 224 -1.04 8.87 8.32
N LYS A 225 -0.41 9.18 9.45
CA LYS A 225 0.48 8.27 10.17
C LYS A 225 -0.25 7.00 10.61
N GLN A 226 -1.41 7.13 11.27
CA GLN A 226 -2.19 5.96 11.72
C GLN A 226 -2.63 5.08 10.55
N ILE A 227 -3.07 5.69 9.44
CA ILE A 227 -3.42 4.96 8.21
C ILE A 227 -2.21 4.17 7.71
N LEU A 228 -1.03 4.78 7.68
CA LEU A 228 0.19 4.09 7.24
C LEU A 228 0.59 2.94 8.16
N VAL A 229 0.49 3.12 9.48
CA VAL A 229 0.76 2.07 10.47
C VAL A 229 -0.13 0.85 10.20
N ASP A 230 -1.44 1.06 10.08
CA ASP A 230 -2.39 -0.02 9.84
C ASP A 230 -2.21 -0.66 8.46
N LEU A 231 -1.86 0.14 7.45
CA LEU A 231 -1.52 -0.36 6.12
C LEU A 231 -0.25 -1.22 6.12
N MET A 232 0.80 -0.84 6.87
CA MET A 232 2.00 -1.68 7.00
C MET A 232 1.73 -2.99 7.76
N ASN A 233 0.68 -3.04 8.58
CA ASN A 233 0.20 -4.26 9.22
C ASN A 233 -0.71 -5.12 8.33
N ALA A 234 -1.18 -4.60 7.20
CA ALA A 234 -2.04 -5.35 6.28
C ALA A 234 -1.31 -6.52 5.59
N ASN A 235 -2.08 -7.49 5.10
CA ASN A 235 -1.57 -8.59 4.28
C ASN A 235 -1.57 -8.17 2.80
N PHE A 236 -0.39 -8.10 2.19
CA PHE A 236 -0.21 -7.75 0.78
C PHE A 236 -0.16 -8.97 -0.14
N ASP A 237 -0.01 -10.17 0.44
CA ASP A 237 0.29 -11.40 -0.29
C ASP A 237 -0.92 -12.31 -0.36
N GLU A 238 -1.67 -12.40 0.73
CA GLU A 238 -2.78 -13.33 0.84
C GLU A 238 -4.08 -12.62 1.19
N LEU A 239 -5.16 -13.09 0.57
CA LEU A 239 -6.52 -12.65 0.84
C LEU A 239 -7.37 -13.79 1.42
N PRO A 240 -8.37 -13.48 2.25
CA PRO A 240 -9.35 -14.47 2.67
C PRO A 240 -10.10 -15.07 1.47
N LYS A 241 -10.34 -16.38 1.48
CA LYS A 241 -11.15 -17.06 0.46
C LYS A 241 -12.54 -16.44 0.30
N SER A 242 -13.11 -15.89 1.37
CA SER A 242 -14.39 -15.18 1.30
C SER A 242 -14.35 -13.95 0.39
N PHE A 243 -13.22 -13.22 0.32
CA PHE A 243 -13.06 -12.08 -0.58
C PHE A 243 -13.07 -12.55 -2.04
N PHE A 244 -12.28 -13.60 -2.31
CA PHE A 244 -12.18 -14.20 -3.63
C PHE A 244 -13.50 -14.80 -4.12
N SER A 245 -14.18 -15.58 -3.26
CA SER A 245 -15.48 -16.18 -3.58
C SER A 245 -16.54 -15.12 -3.87
N ALA A 246 -16.60 -14.06 -3.07
CA ALA A 246 -17.54 -12.96 -3.28
C ALA A 246 -17.26 -12.21 -4.60
N ALA A 247 -15.99 -11.95 -4.91
CA ALA A 247 -15.59 -11.26 -6.14
C ALA A 247 -15.89 -12.06 -7.41
N ASN A 248 -15.80 -13.38 -7.36
CA ASN A 248 -15.96 -14.25 -8.53
C ASN A 248 -17.33 -14.96 -8.58
N GLY A 249 -18.29 -14.56 -7.75
CA GLY A 249 -19.64 -15.14 -7.73
C GLY A 249 -19.68 -16.62 -7.34
N ILE A 250 -18.65 -17.12 -6.66
CA ILE A 250 -18.55 -18.52 -6.24
C ILE A 250 -19.32 -18.68 -4.93
N GLN A 251 -20.50 -19.31 -4.98
CA GLN A 251 -21.23 -19.68 -3.77
C GLN A 251 -20.41 -20.72 -3.00
N ASN A 252 -20.10 -20.43 -1.73
CA ASN A 252 -19.50 -21.43 -0.85
C ASN A 252 -20.56 -22.50 -0.57
N GLY A 253 -20.44 -23.65 -1.24
CA GLY A 253 -21.24 -24.84 -0.93
C GLY A 253 -21.09 -25.17 0.55
N SER A 254 -22.22 -25.14 1.25
CA SER A 254 -22.36 -25.56 2.65
C SER A 254 -22.20 -27.07 2.79
#